data_AF-A0A7C7RTF1-F1
#
_entry.id   AF-A0A7C7RTF1-F1
#
_cell.length_a   1.000
_cell.length_b   1.000
_cell.length_c   1.000
_cell.angle_alpha   90.00
_cell.angle_beta   90.00
_cell.angle_gamma   90.00
#
_symmetry.space_group_name_H-M   'P 1'
#
loop_
_entity.id
_entity.type
_entity.pdbx_description
1 polymer ?
#
loop_
_entity_poly.entity_id
_entity_poly.type
_entity_poly.pdbx_seq_one_letter_code
_entity_poly.pdbx_strand_id
1 'polypeptide(L)'
;MSNRWATTLVVLLLFSLYLLLASLRIGSGDGETIYQVTRALVEGRGFAIPSPPPDAVVVDPFGEPIPPERLRGGGPYGAWGADGRYYAQYGAGQPLLAASLYLLGRRVYRLTGWGTEGFVTRAAVALLNPLVLALAGGLLYRLARRLDYGREAAVATALITALATPLWVYSKTFFSEPLVTLMLVAAVLAALAGEAG
;
A
#
# COMPACT_ATOMS: atom_id res chain seq x y z
N MET A 1 -24.60 9.49 -19.72
CA MET A 1 -23.89 8.39 -19.01
C MET A 1 -23.98 8.65 -17.51
N SER A 2 -24.40 7.68 -16.68
CA SER A 2 -24.59 7.93 -15.24
C SER A 2 -23.26 8.18 -14.53
N ASN A 3 -23.28 8.91 -13.41
CA ASN A 3 -22.09 9.22 -12.61
C ASN A 3 -21.36 7.95 -12.14
N ARG A 4 -22.11 6.85 -11.96
CA ARG A 4 -21.58 5.53 -11.59
C ARG A 4 -20.72 4.94 -12.71
N TRP A 5 -21.21 4.94 -13.95
CA TRP A 5 -20.45 4.44 -15.11
C TRP A 5 -19.17 5.24 -15.34
N ALA A 6 -19.22 6.57 -15.22
CA ALA A 6 -18.04 7.41 -15.34
C ALA A 6 -17.00 7.11 -14.26
N THR A 7 -17.42 6.90 -13.02
CA THR A 7 -16.53 6.49 -11.93
C THR A 7 -15.84 5.16 -12.25
N THR A 8 -16.62 4.14 -12.67
CA THR A 8 -16.07 2.82 -13.03
C THR A 8 -15.05 2.92 -14.17
N LEU A 9 -15.33 3.71 -15.20
CA LEU A 9 -14.40 3.90 -16.32
C LEU A 9 -13.09 4.59 -15.88
N VAL A 10 -13.17 5.60 -15.00
CA VAL A 10 -11.97 6.25 -14.44
C VAL A 10 -11.15 5.23 -13.64
N VAL A 11 -11.78 4.44 -12.78
CA VAL A 11 -11.09 3.41 -11.97
C VAL A 11 -10.43 2.37 -12.89
N LEU A 12 -11.16 1.84 -13.86
CA LEU A 12 -10.62 0.84 -14.79
C LEU A 12 -9.45 1.40 -15.60
N LEU A 13 -9.59 2.60 -16.14
CA LEU A 13 -8.52 3.25 -16.91
C LEU A 13 -7.27 3.44 -16.04
N LEU A 14 -7.40 4.03 -14.85
CA LEU A 14 -6.28 4.24 -13.94
C LEU A 14 -5.65 2.93 -13.49
N PHE A 15 -6.47 1.92 -13.18
CA PHE A 15 -5.97 0.61 -12.79
C PHE A 15 -5.19 -0.05 -13.92
N SER A 16 -5.71 -0.03 -15.15
CA SER A 16 -4.98 -0.54 -16.32
C SER A 16 -3.66 0.18 -16.55
N LEU A 17 -3.63 1.51 -16.43
CA LEU A 17 -2.41 2.28 -16.55
C LEU A 17 -1.40 1.90 -15.46
N TYR A 18 -1.81 1.89 -14.19
CA TYR A 18 -0.90 1.50 -13.09
C TYR A 18 -0.41 0.06 -13.20
N LEU A 19 -1.22 -0.88 -13.69
CA LEU A 19 -0.79 -2.25 -13.94
C LEU A 19 0.30 -2.33 -15.01
N LEU A 20 0.20 -1.56 -16.09
CA LEU A 20 1.24 -1.50 -17.14
C LEU A 20 2.58 -0.97 -16.62
N LEU A 21 2.55 -0.26 -15.49
CA LEU A 21 3.71 0.43 -14.91
C LEU A 21 4.22 -0.24 -13.63
N ALA A 22 3.48 -1.23 -13.13
CA ALA A 22 3.78 -1.88 -11.88
C ALA A 22 5.11 -2.62 -11.98
N SER A 23 5.99 -2.40 -11.01
CA SER A 23 7.25 -3.15 -10.91
C SER A 23 7.03 -4.60 -10.48
N LEU A 24 5.89 -4.88 -9.83
CA LEU A 24 5.56 -6.14 -9.15
C LEU A 24 6.66 -6.60 -8.18
N ARG A 25 7.36 -5.64 -7.58
CA ARG A 25 8.48 -5.85 -6.67
C ARG A 25 8.35 -4.91 -5.48
N ILE A 26 8.82 -5.35 -4.33
CA ILE A 26 9.01 -4.50 -3.17
C ILE A 26 10.49 -4.10 -3.15
N GLY A 27 10.77 -2.82 -3.37
CA GLY A 27 12.12 -2.28 -3.51
C GLY A 27 12.62 -1.47 -2.32
N SER A 28 11.86 -1.39 -1.22
CA SER A 28 12.15 -0.57 -0.06
C SER A 28 12.09 -1.38 1.24
N GLY A 29 12.92 -1.01 2.22
CA GLY A 29 12.94 -1.66 3.55
C GLY A 29 11.61 -1.52 4.29
N ASP A 30 10.98 -0.35 4.21
CA ASP A 30 9.65 -0.08 4.77
C ASP A 30 8.58 -1.00 4.15
N GLY A 31 8.57 -1.11 2.82
CA GLY A 31 7.65 -2.01 2.12
C GLY A 31 7.90 -3.47 2.48
N GLU A 32 9.16 -3.87 2.60
CA GLU A 32 9.52 -5.23 3.01
C GLU A 32 9.06 -5.51 4.44
N THR A 33 9.19 -4.54 5.34
CA THR A 33 8.71 -4.65 6.73
C THR A 33 7.20 -4.83 6.79
N ILE A 34 6.43 -4.06 6.02
CA ILE A 34 4.96 -4.21 5.91
C ILE A 34 4.59 -5.59 5.34
N TYR A 35 5.35 -6.09 4.36
CA TYR A 35 5.19 -7.45 3.84
C TYR A 35 5.45 -8.51 4.92
N GLN A 36 6.48 -8.35 5.76
CA GLN A 36 6.75 -9.29 6.85
C GLN A 36 5.62 -9.30 7.89
N VAL A 37 5.00 -8.15 8.19
CA VAL A 37 3.80 -8.10 9.05
C VAL A 37 2.65 -8.88 8.39
N THR A 38 2.43 -8.68 7.09
CA THR A 38 1.40 -9.41 6.32
C THR A 38 1.61 -10.92 6.41
N ARG A 39 2.85 -11.36 6.19
CA ARG A 39 3.25 -12.77 6.29
C ARG A 39 3.02 -13.32 7.69
N ALA A 40 3.44 -12.59 8.72
CA ALA A 40 3.28 -13.00 10.12
C ALA A 40 1.81 -13.20 10.49
N LEU A 41 0.92 -12.30 10.04
CA LEU A 41 -0.52 -12.42 10.24
C LEU A 41 -1.07 -13.69 9.60
N VAL A 42 -0.71 -13.95 8.33
CA VAL A 42 -1.19 -15.13 7.58
C VAL A 42 -0.64 -16.44 8.16
N GLU A 43 0.58 -16.44 8.68
CA GLU A 43 1.23 -17.61 9.29
C GLU A 43 0.86 -17.82 10.77
N GLY A 44 -0.04 -17.01 11.34
CA GLY A 44 -0.47 -17.16 12.74
C GLY A 44 0.56 -16.70 13.77
N ARG A 45 1.56 -15.92 13.35
CA ARG A 45 2.60 -15.34 14.23
C ARG A 45 2.17 -14.00 14.85
N GLY A 46 0.95 -13.53 14.57
CA GLY A 46 0.45 -12.22 14.99
C GLY A 46 1.15 -11.09 14.24
N PHE A 47 1.54 -10.02 14.95
CA PHE A 47 2.19 -8.84 14.36
C PHE A 47 3.73 -8.83 14.44
N ALA A 48 4.34 -9.85 15.06
CA ALA A 48 5.80 -9.89 15.16
C ALA A 48 6.42 -10.32 13.84
N ILE A 49 7.44 -9.58 13.45
CA ILE A 49 8.23 -9.83 12.26
C ILE A 49 9.56 -10.48 12.66
N PRO A 50 10.28 -11.11 11.72
CA PRO A 50 11.64 -11.58 11.97
C PRO A 50 12.52 -10.42 12.48
N SER A 51 13.26 -10.64 13.56
CA SER A 51 14.24 -9.67 14.04
C SER A 51 15.43 -9.62 13.09
N PRO A 52 16.10 -8.46 12.96
CA PRO A 52 17.37 -8.38 12.26
C PRO A 52 18.40 -9.31 12.94
N PRO A 53 19.34 -9.89 12.17
CA PRO A 53 20.48 -10.62 12.72
C PRO A 53 21.24 -9.78 13.76
N PRO A 54 21.82 -10.39 14.82
CA PRO A 54 22.58 -9.65 15.83
C PRO A 54 23.79 -8.88 15.28
N ASP A 55 24.33 -9.33 14.14
CA ASP A 55 25.47 -8.77 13.42
C ASP A 55 25.05 -7.86 12.25
N ALA A 56 23.75 -7.59 12.09
CA ALA A 56 23.27 -6.73 11.02
C ALA A 56 23.74 -5.28 11.21
N VAL A 57 24.44 -4.76 10.21
CA VAL A 57 24.76 -3.33 10.14
C VAL A 57 23.48 -2.57 9.76
N VAL A 58 22.94 -1.86 10.73
CA VAL A 58 21.82 -0.94 10.52
C VAL A 58 22.38 0.38 10.02
N VAL A 59 21.86 0.89 8.90
CA VAL A 59 22.26 2.18 8.34
C VAL A 59 21.16 3.21 8.46
N ASP A 60 21.55 4.47 8.55
CA ASP A 60 20.63 5.60 8.49
C ASP A 60 20.19 5.90 7.04
N PRO A 61 19.31 6.89 6.80
CA PRO A 61 18.88 7.25 5.45
C PRO A 61 19.99 7.70 4.49
N PHE A 62 21.18 8.02 5.00
CA PHE A 62 22.35 8.44 4.21
C PHE A 62 23.36 7.30 4.01
N GLY A 63 23.08 6.11 4.54
CA GLY A 63 23.94 4.93 4.42
C GLY A 63 24.99 4.83 5.52
N GLU A 64 24.95 5.70 6.53
CA GLU A 64 25.91 5.67 7.64
C GLU A 64 25.49 4.63 8.69
N PRO A 65 26.41 3.77 9.18
CA PRO A 65 26.10 2.82 10.24
C PRO A 65 25.59 3.52 11.50
N ILE A 66 24.45 3.05 12.00
CA ILE A 66 23.88 3.49 13.29
C ILE A 66 24.54 2.65 14.39
N PRO A 67 25.24 3.28 15.36
CA PRO A 67 25.81 2.56 16.49
C PRO A 67 24.74 1.78 17.28
N PRO A 68 25.01 0.53 17.71
CA PRO A 68 24.04 -0.30 18.42
C PRO A 68 23.44 0.37 19.67
N GLU A 69 24.19 1.25 20.34
CA GLU A 69 23.74 1.96 21.53
C GLU A 69 22.62 2.96 21.21
N ARG A 70 22.58 3.51 19.99
CA ARG A 70 21.53 4.42 19.53
C ARG A 70 20.23 3.71 19.18
N LEU A 71 20.31 2.41 18.90
CA LEU A 71 19.16 1.60 18.52
C LEU A 71 18.19 1.35 19.70
N ARG A 72 18.65 1.51 20.96
CA ARG A 72 17.81 1.48 22.19
C ARG A 72 16.77 0.34 22.23
N GLY A 73 17.12 -0.85 21.75
CA GLY A 73 16.19 -1.98 21.70
C GLY A 73 15.25 -1.97 20.49
N GLY A 74 15.63 -1.33 19.38
CA GLY A 74 14.91 -1.36 18.11
C GLY A 74 15.81 -1.12 16.91
N GLY A 75 15.24 -0.68 15.80
CA GLY A 75 15.92 -0.32 14.57
C GLY A 75 14.99 0.47 13.65
N PRO A 76 15.46 0.94 12.48
CA PRO A 76 14.67 1.76 11.57
C PRO A 76 13.38 1.08 11.11
N TYR A 77 13.26 -0.23 11.28
CA TYR A 77 12.12 -1.04 10.85
C TYR A 77 11.30 -1.63 12.00
N GLY A 78 11.66 -1.39 13.28
CA GLY A 78 10.90 -1.96 14.39
C GLY A 78 11.51 -1.78 15.77
N ALA A 79 10.86 -2.37 16.78
CA ALA A 79 11.33 -2.37 18.16
C ALA A 79 11.01 -3.68 18.87
N TRP A 80 11.80 -4.03 19.89
CA TRP A 80 11.52 -5.14 20.78
C TRP A 80 10.33 -4.80 21.70
N GLY A 81 9.34 -5.69 21.72
CA GLY A 81 8.23 -5.65 22.66
C GLY A 81 8.62 -6.18 24.04
N ALA A 82 7.78 -5.91 25.04
CA ALA A 82 7.96 -6.43 26.41
C ALA A 82 7.89 -7.97 26.49
N ASP A 83 7.36 -8.62 25.45
CA ASP A 83 7.27 -10.07 25.27
C ASP A 83 8.53 -10.67 24.59
N GLY A 84 9.56 -9.85 24.33
CA GLY A 84 10.79 -10.27 23.66
C GLY A 84 10.64 -10.54 22.16
N ARG A 85 9.53 -10.13 21.53
CA ARG A 85 9.31 -10.25 20.08
C ARG A 85 9.58 -8.92 19.37
N TYR A 86 9.95 -8.97 18.09
CA TYR A 86 10.27 -7.77 17.31
C TYR A 86 9.06 -7.32 16.48
N TYR A 87 8.67 -6.05 16.62
CA TYR A 87 7.47 -5.48 16.02
C TYR A 87 7.79 -4.31 15.08
N ALA A 88 7.07 -4.25 13.97
CA ALA A 88 7.16 -3.13 13.04
C ALA A 88 6.52 -1.86 13.62
N GLN A 89 7.02 -0.69 13.21
CA GLN A 89 6.43 0.61 13.54
C GLN A 89 5.17 0.96 12.71
N TYR A 90 4.83 0.14 11.71
CA TYR A 90 3.73 0.42 10.78
C TYR A 90 2.37 -0.05 11.33
N GLY A 91 1.31 0.66 10.93
CA GLY A 91 -0.07 0.31 11.29
C GLY A 91 -0.57 -0.98 10.62
N ALA A 92 -1.63 -1.57 11.19
CA ALA A 92 -2.16 -2.86 10.77
C ALA A 92 -2.97 -2.84 9.46
N GLY A 93 -3.48 -1.67 9.02
CA GLY A 93 -4.43 -1.58 7.90
C GLY A 93 -3.89 -2.11 6.57
N GLN A 94 -2.71 -1.66 6.15
CA GLN A 94 -2.06 -2.10 4.91
C GLN A 94 -1.73 -3.62 4.94
N PRO A 95 -1.10 -4.18 6.00
CA PRO A 95 -0.89 -5.62 6.11
C PRO A 95 -2.17 -6.46 6.12
N LEU A 96 -3.22 -6.02 6.81
CA LEU A 96 -4.48 -6.76 6.89
C LEU A 96 -5.16 -6.89 5.53
N LEU A 97 -5.23 -5.81 4.75
CA LEU A 97 -5.77 -5.86 3.38
C LEU A 97 -4.90 -6.72 2.46
N ALA A 98 -3.59 -6.60 2.59
CA ALA A 98 -2.63 -7.37 1.81
C ALA A 98 -2.67 -8.88 2.09
N ALA A 99 -3.17 -9.33 3.25
CA ALA A 99 -3.25 -10.75 3.59
C ALA A 99 -4.04 -11.56 2.54
N SER A 100 -5.10 -10.99 1.97
CA SER A 100 -5.88 -11.62 0.90
C SER A 100 -5.06 -11.86 -0.37
N LEU A 101 -4.26 -10.87 -0.79
CA LEU A 101 -3.37 -10.95 -1.94
C LEU A 101 -2.16 -11.87 -1.67
N TYR A 102 -1.65 -11.88 -0.44
CA TYR A 102 -0.61 -12.81 -0.02
C TYR A 102 -1.10 -14.26 -0.16
N LEU A 103 -2.31 -14.57 0.34
CA LEU A 103 -2.92 -15.89 0.21
C LEU A 103 -3.10 -16.29 -1.26
N LEU A 104 -3.52 -15.34 -2.11
CA LEU A 104 -3.62 -15.54 -3.55
C LEU A 104 -2.25 -15.85 -4.17
N GLY A 105 -1.21 -15.07 -3.87
CA GLY A 105 0.15 -15.31 -4.36
C GLY A 105 0.68 -16.68 -3.94
N ARG A 106 0.45 -17.08 -2.69
CA ARG A 106 0.80 -18.42 -2.19
C ARG A 106 0.03 -19.53 -2.92
N ARG A 107 -1.25 -19.30 -3.24
CA ARG A 107 -2.04 -20.25 -4.03
C ARG A 107 -1.52 -20.36 -5.46
N VAL A 108 -1.19 -19.25 -6.10
CA VAL A 108 -0.58 -19.23 -7.44
C VAL A 108 0.73 -20.01 -7.43
N TYR A 109 1.64 -19.73 -6.50
CA TYR A 109 2.91 -20.47 -6.36
C TYR A 109 2.68 -21.98 -6.21
N ARG A 110 1.76 -22.41 -5.35
CA ARG A 110 1.46 -23.84 -5.16
C ARG A 110 0.88 -24.52 -6.40
N LEU A 111 0.18 -23.78 -7.26
CA LEU A 111 -0.42 -24.33 -8.47
C LEU A 111 0.55 -24.36 -9.65
N THR A 112 1.48 -23.40 -9.74
CA THR A 112 2.35 -23.24 -10.90
C THR A 112 3.79 -23.69 -10.65
N GLY A 113 4.25 -23.71 -9.39
CA GLY A 113 5.65 -23.93 -9.02
C GLY A 113 6.62 -22.86 -9.52
N TRP A 114 6.11 -21.76 -10.08
CA TRP A 114 6.94 -20.76 -10.76
C TRP A 114 7.63 -19.82 -9.77
N GLY A 115 8.94 -19.61 -9.95
CA GLY A 115 9.76 -18.73 -9.11
C GLY A 115 9.91 -19.25 -7.68
N THR A 116 9.94 -18.34 -6.71
CA THR A 116 9.91 -18.70 -5.27
C THR A 116 8.61 -18.21 -4.65
N GLU A 117 8.14 -18.88 -3.59
CA GLU A 117 6.93 -18.43 -2.87
C GLU A 117 7.05 -16.98 -2.42
N GLY A 118 8.24 -16.60 -1.93
CA GLY A 118 8.54 -15.24 -1.51
C GLY A 118 8.44 -14.22 -2.65
N PHE A 119 8.87 -14.59 -3.86
CA PHE A 119 8.76 -13.71 -5.03
C PHE A 119 7.29 -13.53 -5.44
N VAL A 120 6.54 -14.64 -5.59
CA VAL A 120 5.16 -14.59 -6.06
C VAL A 120 4.23 -13.89 -5.06
N THR A 121 4.43 -14.11 -3.76
CA THR A 121 3.65 -13.42 -2.72
C THR A 121 3.94 -11.92 -2.68
N ARG A 122 5.20 -11.48 -2.86
CA ARG A 122 5.55 -10.05 -2.97
C ARG A 122 4.93 -9.40 -4.19
N ALA A 123 5.01 -10.07 -5.34
CA ALA A 123 4.38 -9.59 -6.57
C ALA A 123 2.87 -9.44 -6.40
N ALA A 124 2.22 -10.40 -5.73
CA ALA A 124 0.78 -10.36 -5.48
C ALA A 124 0.39 -9.19 -4.56
N VAL A 125 1.07 -9.00 -3.41
CA VAL A 125 0.72 -7.88 -2.51
C VAL A 125 1.06 -6.51 -3.11
N ALA A 126 2.08 -6.42 -3.97
CA ALA A 126 2.45 -5.18 -4.65
C ALA A 126 1.33 -4.64 -5.57
N LEU A 127 0.34 -5.46 -5.93
CA LEU A 127 -0.86 -5.04 -6.68
C LEU A 127 -1.84 -4.20 -5.85
N LEU A 128 -1.70 -4.17 -4.53
CA LEU A 128 -2.60 -3.43 -3.65
C LEU A 128 -2.58 -1.94 -3.95
N ASN A 129 -1.40 -1.32 -4.05
CA ASN A 129 -1.28 0.13 -4.24
C ASN A 129 -1.79 0.61 -5.61
N PRO A 130 -1.51 -0.07 -6.74
CA PRO A 130 -2.17 0.20 -8.02
C PRO A 130 -3.70 0.20 -7.92
N LEU A 131 -4.30 -0.79 -7.25
CA LEU A 131 -5.74 -0.88 -7.07
C LEU A 131 -6.27 0.25 -6.19
N VAL A 132 -5.64 0.49 -5.04
CA VAL A 132 -6.03 1.52 -4.07
C VAL A 132 -5.98 2.92 -4.69
N LEU A 133 -4.94 3.24 -5.46
CA LEU A 133 -4.82 4.54 -6.14
C LEU A 133 -5.84 4.70 -7.27
N ALA A 134 -6.14 3.63 -8.01
CA ALA A 134 -7.20 3.68 -9.02
C ALA A 134 -8.57 3.97 -8.38
N LEU A 135 -8.87 3.33 -7.24
CA LEU A 135 -10.06 3.62 -6.44
C LEU A 135 -10.05 5.06 -5.93
N ALA A 136 -8.90 5.56 -5.47
CA ALA A 136 -8.75 6.93 -4.98
C ALA A 136 -9.02 7.94 -6.10
N GLY A 137 -8.52 7.70 -7.31
CA GLY A 137 -8.85 8.51 -8.50
C GLY A 137 -10.34 8.50 -8.84
N GLY A 138 -11.02 7.35 -8.72
CA GLY A 138 -12.47 7.27 -8.85
C GLY A 138 -13.22 8.08 -7.79
N LEU A 139 -12.75 8.07 -6.54
CA LEU A 139 -13.32 8.88 -5.47
C LEU A 139 -13.04 10.37 -5.66
N LEU A 140 -11.86 10.76 -6.15
CA LEU A 140 -11.55 12.15 -6.50
C LEU A 140 -12.45 12.66 -7.63
N TYR A 141 -12.72 11.84 -8.65
CA TYR A 141 -13.73 12.16 -9.66
C TYR A 141 -15.09 12.42 -9.01
N ARG A 142 -15.54 11.53 -8.12
CA ARG A 142 -16.82 11.69 -7.41
C ARG A 142 -16.85 12.92 -6.53
N LEU A 143 -15.75 13.25 -5.86
CA LEU A 143 -15.61 14.41 -5.00
C LEU A 143 -15.72 15.70 -5.82
N ALA A 144 -14.99 15.81 -6.93
CA ALA A 144 -15.11 16.94 -7.85
C ALA A 144 -16.55 17.09 -8.37
N ARG A 145 -17.21 15.97 -8.72
CA ARG A 145 -18.63 15.98 -9.13
C ARG A 145 -19.59 16.36 -8.01
N ARG A 146 -19.22 16.13 -6.74
CA ARG A 146 -20.02 16.52 -5.56
C ARG A 146 -19.87 17.99 -5.21
N LEU A 147 -18.75 18.60 -5.60
CA LEU A 147 -18.48 20.04 -5.52
C LEU A 147 -18.97 20.80 -6.77
N ASP A 148 -19.94 20.23 -7.50
CA ASP A 148 -20.58 20.81 -8.68
C ASP A 148 -19.67 21.13 -9.90
N TYR A 149 -18.41 20.66 -9.91
CA TYR A 149 -17.55 20.80 -11.08
C TYR A 149 -18.04 19.96 -12.26
N GLY A 150 -17.88 20.50 -13.48
CA GLY A 150 -18.18 19.83 -14.75
C GLY A 150 -17.50 18.46 -14.93
N ARG A 151 -18.02 17.61 -15.83
CA ARG A 151 -17.51 16.24 -16.02
C ARG A 151 -16.05 16.24 -16.49
N GLU A 152 -15.71 17.14 -17.40
CA GLU A 152 -14.36 17.27 -17.95
C GLU A 152 -13.37 17.68 -16.87
N ALA A 153 -13.70 18.71 -16.09
CA ALA A 153 -12.91 19.13 -14.94
C ALA A 153 -12.71 18.00 -13.93
N ALA A 154 -13.76 17.25 -13.59
CA ALA A 154 -13.67 16.14 -12.65
C ALA A 154 -12.78 14.99 -13.17
N VAL A 155 -12.85 14.67 -14.47
CA VAL A 155 -11.97 13.67 -15.10
C VAL A 155 -10.53 14.18 -15.11
N ALA A 156 -10.32 15.44 -15.50
CA ALA A 156 -8.99 16.07 -15.49
C ALA A 156 -8.37 16.06 -14.10
N THR A 157 -9.12 16.42 -13.04
CA THR A 157 -8.67 16.33 -11.66
C THR A 157 -8.23 14.92 -11.29
N ALA A 158 -9.06 13.90 -11.57
CA ALA A 158 -8.71 12.52 -11.26
C ALA A 158 -7.43 12.06 -11.98
N LEU A 159 -7.30 12.35 -13.28
CA LEU A 159 -6.15 11.94 -14.08
C LEU A 159 -4.88 12.71 -13.72
N ILE A 160 -4.94 14.03 -13.57
CA ILE A 160 -3.80 14.87 -13.20
C ILE A 160 -3.31 14.47 -11.81
N THR A 161 -4.20 14.33 -10.83
CA THR A 161 -3.80 13.90 -9.49
C THR A 161 -3.17 12.50 -9.51
N ALA A 162 -3.73 11.56 -10.27
CA ALA A 162 -3.23 10.19 -10.34
C ALA A 162 -1.89 10.04 -11.10
N LEU A 163 -1.68 10.81 -12.17
CA LEU A 163 -0.60 10.58 -13.14
C LEU A 163 0.48 11.68 -13.14
N ALA A 164 0.17 12.88 -12.65
CA ALA A 164 1.08 14.03 -12.66
C ALA A 164 1.46 14.50 -11.24
N THR A 165 1.35 13.63 -10.25
CA THR A 165 1.79 13.87 -8.86
C THR A 165 2.60 12.69 -8.34
N PRO A 166 3.20 12.77 -7.13
CA PRO A 166 3.91 11.64 -6.55
C PRO A 166 3.08 10.36 -6.41
N LEU A 167 1.74 10.41 -6.45
CA LEU A 167 0.89 9.21 -6.42
C LEU A 167 1.28 8.18 -7.50
N TRP A 168 1.74 8.65 -8.67
CA TRP A 168 2.32 7.78 -9.69
C TRP A 168 3.50 6.95 -9.17
N VAL A 169 4.42 7.57 -8.43
CA VAL A 169 5.57 6.88 -7.83
C VAL A 169 5.11 5.91 -6.75
N TYR A 170 4.18 6.35 -5.89
CA TYR A 170 3.64 5.51 -4.83
C TYR A 170 2.89 4.27 -5.36
N SER A 171 2.37 4.30 -6.60
CA SER A 171 1.76 3.11 -7.24
C SER A 171 2.73 1.93 -7.39
N LYS A 172 4.04 2.18 -7.36
CA LYS A 172 5.11 1.18 -7.51
C LYS A 172 5.75 0.78 -6.18
N THR A 173 5.30 1.38 -5.08
CA THR A 173 5.76 1.09 -3.72
C THR A 173 4.76 0.16 -3.02
N PHE A 174 5.16 -0.38 -1.86
CA PHE A 174 4.24 -1.08 -0.96
C PHE A 174 4.03 -0.32 0.37
N PHE A 175 4.02 1.01 0.26
CA PHE A 175 3.78 1.94 1.37
C PHE A 175 2.28 2.06 1.70
N SER A 176 1.96 2.58 2.88
CA SER A 176 0.58 2.69 3.38
C SER A 176 -0.12 3.99 2.94
N GLU A 177 0.65 4.95 2.44
CA GLU A 177 0.23 6.31 2.09
C GLU A 177 -0.85 6.32 0.98
N PRO A 178 -0.79 5.45 -0.05
CA PRO A 178 -1.91 5.25 -0.96
C PRO A 178 -3.22 4.89 -0.27
N LEU A 179 -3.19 3.98 0.72
CA LEU A 179 -4.38 3.58 1.46
C LEU A 179 -4.89 4.71 2.33
N VAL A 180 -4.00 5.44 3.00
CA VAL A 180 -4.36 6.65 3.76
C VAL A 180 -5.03 7.67 2.84
N THR A 181 -4.48 7.90 1.64
CA THR A 181 -5.07 8.81 0.65
C THR A 181 -6.48 8.38 0.26
N LEU A 182 -6.69 7.10 -0.06
CA LEU A 182 -8.01 6.56 -0.39
C LEU A 182 -9.00 6.78 0.77
N MET A 183 -8.60 6.47 2.01
CA MET A 183 -9.45 6.61 3.19
C MET A 183 -9.80 8.07 3.48
N LEU A 184 -8.86 9.00 3.30
CA LEU A 184 -9.12 10.44 3.48
C LEU A 184 -10.12 10.97 2.45
N VAL A 185 -9.98 10.63 1.17
CA VAL A 185 -10.94 11.06 0.14
C VAL A 185 -12.32 10.44 0.41
N ALA A 186 -12.37 9.17 0.84
CA ALA A 186 -13.61 8.51 1.23
C ALA A 186 -14.28 9.21 2.43
N ALA A 187 -13.50 9.59 3.45
CA ALA A 187 -14.01 10.28 4.64
C ALA A 187 -14.60 11.65 4.28
N VAL A 188 -13.94 12.44 3.43
CA VAL A 188 -14.47 13.73 2.95
C VAL A 188 -15.77 13.53 2.19
N LEU A 189 -15.83 12.55 1.28
CA LEU A 189 -17.07 12.22 0.56
C LEU A 189 -18.21 11.81 1.49
N ALA A 190 -17.91 11.05 2.54
CA ALA A 190 -18.90 10.62 3.52
C ALA A 190 -19.41 11.81 4.35
N ALA A 191 -18.53 12.72 4.76
CA ALA A 191 -18.90 13.95 5.47
C ALA A 191 -19.86 14.82 4.64
N LEU A 192 -19.53 15.07 3.37
CA LEU A 192 -20.40 15.81 2.43
C LEU A 192 -21.71 15.10 2.08
N ALA A 193 -21.79 13.78 2.30
CA ALA A 193 -23.04 13.04 2.17
C ALA A 193 -23.92 13.19 3.41
N GLY A 194 -23.30 13.26 4.60
CA GLY A 194 -23.99 13.43 5.88
C GLY A 194 -24.60 14.81 6.08
N GLU A 195 -24.00 15.87 5.54
CA GLU A 195 -24.57 17.24 5.60
C GLU A 195 -25.82 17.44 4.73
N ALA A 196 -26.06 16.53 3.79
CA ALA A 196 -27.16 16.62 2.83
C ALA A 196 -28.42 15.83 3.25
N GLY A 197 -28.42 15.18 4.42
CA GLY A 197 -29.55 14.42 4.97
C GLY A 197 -30.01 15.00 6.29
#